data_AF-A0A3D5E1U7-F1
#
_entry.id   AF-A0A3D5E1U7-F1
#
_cell.length_a   1.000
_cell.length_b   1.000
_cell.length_c   1.000
_cell.angle_alpha   90.00
_cell.angle_beta   90.00
_cell.angle_gamma   90.00
#
_symmetry.space_group_name_H-M   'P 1'
#
loop_
_entity.id
_entity.type
_entity.pdbx_description
1 polymer ?
#
loop_
_entity_poly.entity_id
_entity_poly.type
_entity_poly.pdbx_seq_one_letter_code
_entity_poly.pdbx_strand_id
1 'polypeptide(L)' 'SCGLIFQKEAAGVVEAIGPQVQVTSGDVSVIYQGDVILGRLAMGADYLNPAAAVELYAGTGTAPAAF' A
#
# COMPACT_ATOMS: atom_id res chain seq x y z
N SER A 1 -13.29 -11.14 -11.56
CA SER A 1 -11.93 -11.67 -11.66
C SER A 1 -11.89 -13.05 -11.00
N CYS A 2 -11.09 -13.97 -11.53
CA CYS A 2 -10.91 -15.32 -10.97
C CYS A 2 -9.48 -15.60 -10.48
N GLY A 3 -8.60 -14.60 -10.50
CA GLY A 3 -7.27 -14.65 -9.89
C GLY A 3 -6.29 -13.68 -10.53
N LEU A 4 -5.20 -13.37 -9.82
CA LEU A 4 -4.04 -12.64 -10.33
C LEU A 4 -2.82 -13.57 -10.27
N ILE A 5 -2.10 -13.66 -11.38
CA ILE A 5 -0.83 -14.39 -11.46
C ILE A 5 0.23 -13.36 -11.83
N PHE A 6 1.28 -13.23 -11.01
CA PHE A 6 2.37 -12.33 -11.30
C PHE A 6 3.72 -12.91 -10.90
N GLN A 7 4.76 -12.59 -11.67
CA GLN A 7 6.13 -12.92 -11.29
C GLN A 7 6.61 -12.00 -10.17
N LYS A 8 7.57 -12.45 -9.37
CA LYS A 8 8.08 -11.72 -8.20
C LYS A 8 8.42 -10.24 -8.50
N GLU A 9 8.97 -9.96 -9.67
CA GLU A 9 9.41 -8.61 -10.07
C GLU A 9 8.30 -7.75 -10.72
N ALA A 10 7.03 -8.18 -10.68
CA ALA A 10 5.93 -7.43 -11.29
C ALA A 10 5.49 -6.22 -10.44
N ALA A 11 5.65 -6.28 -9.12
CA ALA A 11 5.30 -5.21 -8.19
C ALA A 11 6.53 -4.77 -7.38
N GLY A 12 6.62 -3.47 -7.12
CA GLY A 12 7.68 -2.85 -6.33
C GLY A 12 7.14 -2.13 -5.12
N VAL A 13 7.94 -2.07 -4.06
CA VAL A 13 7.67 -1.27 -2.86
C VAL A 13 8.88 -0.37 -2.61
N VAL A 14 8.63 0.92 -2.38
CA VAL A 14 9.65 1.88 -1.97
C VAL A 14 9.32 2.39 -0.57
N GLU A 15 10.32 2.37 0.30
CA GLU A 15 10.21 2.83 1.68
C GLU A 15 11.02 4.11 1.86
N ALA A 16 10.37 5.19 2.29
CA ALA A 16 11.02 6.46 2.61
C ALA A 16 11.25 6.63 4.12
N ILE A 17 10.32 6.14 4.95
CA ILE A 17 10.43 6.15 6.41
C ILE A 17 9.90 4.82 6.94
N GLY A 18 10.75 4.09 7.66
CA GLY A 18 10.36 2.82 8.26
C GLY A 18 9.40 2.95 9.43
N PRO A 19 8.78 1.83 9.85
CA PRO A 19 7.77 1.85 10.89
C PRO A 19 8.35 2.38 12.20
N GLN A 20 7.78 3.47 12.70
CA GLN A 20 8.16 4.07 13.97
C GLN A 20 6.91 4.52 14.73
N VAL A 21 7.03 4.57 16.05
CA VAL A 21 5.96 5.04 16.94
C VAL A 21 6.41 6.35 17.59
N GLN A 22 5.56 7.37 17.55
CA GLN A 22 5.77 8.64 18.24
C GLN A 22 4.62 8.88 19.22
N VAL A 23 4.97 9.37 20.41
CA VAL A 23 4.00 9.80 21.43
C VAL A 23 3.91 11.33 21.40
N THR A 24 2.69 11.88 21.38
CA THR A 24 2.48 13.34 21.46
C THR A 24 2.73 13.86 22.88
N SER A 25 3.16 15.12 23.01
CA SER A 25 3.34 15.81 24.29
C SER A 25 2.78 17.23 24.20
N GLY A 26 2.63 17.92 25.34
CA GLY A 26 2.15 19.29 25.41
C GLY A 26 0.66 19.43 25.10
N ASP A 27 0.31 20.25 24.11
CA ASP A 27 -1.07 20.70 23.84
C ASP A 27 -2.04 19.56 23.52
N VAL A 28 -1.57 18.46 22.91
CA VAL A 28 -2.41 17.30 22.58
C VAL A 28 -2.85 16.55 23.85
N SER A 29 -1.96 16.40 24.84
CA SER A 29 -2.24 15.71 26.10
C SER A 29 -3.25 16.48 26.96
N VAL A 30 -3.24 17.82 26.86
CA VAL A 30 -4.18 18.70 27.58
C VAL A 30 -5.56 18.71 26.94
N ILE A 31 -5.66 18.77 25.60
CA ILE A 31 -6.96 18.82 24.89
C ILE A 31 -7.72 17.50 24.99
N TYR A 32 -7.02 16.36 24.84
CA TYR A 32 -7.65 15.04 24.83
C TYR A 32 -7.55 14.29 26.17
N GLN A 33 -6.96 14.91 27.20
CA GLN A 33 -6.68 14.31 28.52
C GLN A 33 -6.00 12.94 28.44
N GLY A 34 -5.00 12.85 27.57
CA GLY A 34 -4.23 11.63 27.35
C GLY A 34 -3.26 11.76 26.19
N ASP A 35 -2.27 10.88 26.17
CA ASP A 35 -1.26 10.87 25.11
C ASP A 35 -1.77 10.13 23.88
N VAL A 36 -1.58 10.73 22.71
CA VAL A 36 -1.87 10.08 21.43
C VAL A 36 -0.60 9.39 20.93
N ILE A 37 -0.70 8.10 20.67
CA ILE A 37 0.36 7.28 20.10
C ILE A 37 0.09 7.15 18.61
N LEU A 38 1.00 7.64 17.77
CA LEU A 38 0.89 7.58 16.32
C LEU A 38 1.98 6.70 15.72
N GLY A 39 1.58 5.82 14.81
CA GLY A 39 2.50 5.18 13.89
C GLY A 39 2.84 6.12 12.74
N ARG A 40 4.11 6.23 12.39
CA ARG A 40 4.55 6.90 11.16
C ARG A 40 5.23 5.86 10.28
N LEU A 41 4.72 5.73 9.07
CA LEU A 41 5.25 4.87 8.00
C LEU A 41 5.02 5.63 6.69
N ALA A 42 6.07 5.77 5.88
CA ALA A 42 5.98 6.34 4.55
C ALA A 42 6.49 5.30 3.54
N MET A 43 5.55 4.61 2.90
CA MET A 43 5.81 3.63 1.86
C MET A 43 4.90 3.86 0.66
N GLY A 44 5.40 3.54 -0.53
CA GLY A 44 4.62 3.48 -1.76
C GLY A 44 4.74 2.08 -2.37
N ALA A 45 3.66 1.58 -2.95
CA ALA A 45 3.64 0.32 -3.68
C ALA A 45 3.00 0.55 -5.04
N ASP A 46 3.63 0.04 -6.10
CA ASP A 46 3.12 0.15 -7.47
C ASP A 46 3.66 -0.97 -8.37
N TYR A 47 3.17 -1.06 -9.61
CA TYR A 47 3.69 -1.98 -10.60
C TYR A 47 5.10 -1.57 -11.06
N LEU A 48 6.01 -2.54 -11.10
CA LEU A 48 7.37 -2.37 -11.64
C LEU A 48 7.45 -2.90 -13.08
N ASN A 49 6.83 -4.05 -13.35
CA ASN A 49 6.77 -4.65 -14.66
C ASN A 49 5.38 -5.28 -14.90
N PRO A 50 4.42 -4.52 -15.48
CA PRO A 50 3.04 -4.95 -15.62
C PRO A 50 2.89 -6.09 -16.64
N ALA A 51 3.82 -6.26 -17.58
CA ALA A 51 3.81 -7.37 -18.52
C ALA A 51 4.01 -8.74 -17.84
N ALA A 52 4.53 -8.74 -16.61
CA ALA A 52 4.71 -9.94 -15.80
C ALA A 52 3.53 -10.21 -14.85
N ALA A 53 2.45 -9.43 -14.92
CA ALA A 53 1.21 -9.61 -14.17
C ALA A 53 0.03 -9.87 -15.12
N VAL A 54 -0.74 -10.90 -14.84
CA VAL A 54 -1.92 -11.28 -15.63
C VAL A 54 -3.10 -11.47 -14.69
N GLU A 55 -4.20 -10.81 -14.99
CA GLU A 55 -5.49 -11.02 -14.34
C GLU A 55 -6.34 -12.02 -15.15
N LEU A 56 -6.90 -13.02 -14.46
CA LEU A 56 -7.79 -14.00 -15.06
C LEU A 56 -9.25 -13.56 -14.92
N TYR A 57 -10.00 -13.68 -16.02
CA TYR A 57 -11.42 -13.35 -16.10
C TYR A 57 -12.25 -14.57 -16.47
N ALA A 58 -13.34 -14.80 -15.74
CA ALA A 58 -14.35 -15.78 -16.12
C ALA A 58 -15.52 -15.04 -16.80
N GLY A 59 -15.79 -15.33 -18.08
CA GLY A 59 -17.03 -14.92 -18.75
C GLY A 59 -17.06 -13.54 -19.42
N THR A 60 -15.94 -12.82 -19.57
CA THR A 60 -15.86 -11.60 -20.39
C THR A 60 -14.74 -11.72 -21.44
N GLY A 61 -15.08 -11.58 -22.73
CA GLY A 61 -14.16 -11.74 -23.85
C GLY A 61 -13.29 -10.51 -24.15
N THR A 62 -13.16 -9.57 -23.20
CA THR A 62 -12.47 -8.31 -23.42
C THR A 62 -11.77 -7.88 -22.13
N ALA A 63 -10.46 -7.65 -22.21
CA ALA A 63 -9.67 -7.13 -21.10
C ALA A 63 -10.06 -5.65 -20.81
N PRO A 64 -10.13 -5.23 -19.54
CA PRO A 64 -10.29 -3.81 -19.19
C PRO A 64 -9.10 -2.99 -19.71
N ALA A 65 -9.36 -1.77 -20.18
CA ALA A 65 -8.37 -0.91 -20.84
C ALA A 65 -7.33 -0.27 -19.90
N ALA A 66 -7.14 -0.81 -18.68
CA ALA A 66 -6.27 -0.24 -17.68
C ALA A 66 -5.10 -1.19 -17.36
N PHE A 67 -3.97 -0.93 -18.03
CA PHE A 67 -2.62 -0.90 -17.47
C PHE A 67 -1.93 0.34 -18.04
#